data_AF-A0A950RK27-F1
#
_entry.id   AF-A0A950RK27-F1
#
_cell.length_a   1.000
_cell.length_b   1.000
_cell.length_c   1.000
_cell.angle_alpha   90.00
_cell.angle_beta   90.00
_cell.angle_gamma   90.00
#
_symmetry.space_group_name_H-M   'P 1'
#
loop_
_entity.id
_entity.type
_entity.pdbx_description
1 polymer ?
#
loop_
_entity_poly.entity_id
_entity_poly.type
_entity_poly.pdbx_seq_one_letter_code
_entity_poly.pdbx_strand_id
1 'polypeptide(L)'
;MGYHKREIVRGVYGEVSKIFEEVEEFRDSLAQGNPVMALVELSDLLGAVEGWLEQYHPNVSLNELCKMKDATKRAFQDGTRKSDPPPIAQPPPATPVHPKDRYCLDPGCYYERGHAGRCSDDSGHM
;
A
#
# COMPACT_ATOMS: atom_id res chain seq x y z
N MET A 1 -14.55 -9.95 16.31
CA MET A 1 -15.48 -10.53 15.33
C MET A 1 -16.29 -9.35 14.80
N GLY A 2 -15.85 -8.78 13.68
CA GLY A 2 -16.59 -7.73 12.99
C GLY A 2 -17.65 -8.31 12.07
N TYR A 3 -18.23 -7.47 11.21
CA TYR A 3 -19.16 -7.88 10.16
C TYR A 3 -18.44 -8.51 8.94
N HIS A 4 -17.11 -8.60 8.98
CA HIS A 4 -16.27 -9.21 7.93
C HIS A 4 -16.36 -10.72 7.92
N LYS A 5 -16.39 -11.31 6.72
CA LYS A 5 -16.51 -12.77 6.52
C LYS A 5 -15.16 -13.47 6.45
N ARG A 6 -14.10 -12.74 6.10
CA ARG A 6 -12.73 -13.26 6.13
C ARG A 6 -11.98 -12.75 7.35
N GLU A 7 -10.96 -13.49 7.74
CA GLU A 7 -10.00 -13.01 8.72
C GLU A 7 -9.13 -11.93 8.09
N ILE A 8 -9.07 -10.77 8.75
CA ILE A 8 -8.28 -9.62 8.32
C ILE A 8 -7.30 -9.31 9.45
N VAL A 9 -6.04 -9.13 9.08
CA VAL A 9 -4.96 -8.85 10.03
C VAL A 9 -5.15 -7.44 10.56
N ARG A 10 -5.23 -7.33 11.89
CA ARG A 10 -5.31 -6.03 12.56
C ARG A 10 -3.99 -5.27 12.42
N GLY A 11 -4.07 -4.05 11.93
CA GLY A 11 -3.02 -3.07 11.93
C GLY A 11 -2.95 -2.26 13.22
N VAL A 12 -1.98 -1.36 13.28
CA VAL A 12 -1.71 -0.48 14.42
C VAL A 12 -2.06 0.95 14.04
N TYR A 13 -2.96 1.60 14.79
CA TYR A 13 -3.30 3.01 14.53
C TYR A 13 -2.05 3.89 14.55
N GLY A 14 -1.94 4.81 13.59
CA GLY A 14 -0.74 5.61 13.35
C GLY A 14 0.29 4.96 12.43
N GLU A 15 0.17 3.66 12.15
CA GLU A 15 1.07 2.93 11.25
C GLU A 15 0.42 2.60 9.92
N VAL A 16 1.24 2.40 8.88
CA VAL A 16 0.78 2.00 7.54
C VAL A 16 -0.01 0.69 7.56
N SER A 17 0.25 -0.19 8.53
CA SER A 17 -0.48 -1.45 8.70
C SER A 17 -1.98 -1.24 8.90
N LYS A 18 -2.40 -0.16 9.57
CA LYS A 18 -3.82 0.16 9.75
C LYS A 18 -4.49 0.57 8.44
N ILE A 19 -3.79 1.35 7.61
CA ILE A 19 -4.28 1.70 6.26
C ILE A 19 -4.55 0.43 5.44
N PHE A 20 -3.66 -0.56 5.51
CA PHE A 20 -3.86 -1.83 4.80
C PHE A 20 -5.00 -2.67 5.38
N GLU A 21 -5.20 -2.68 6.70
CA GLU A 21 -6.37 -3.30 7.33
C GLU A 21 -7.67 -2.74 6.75
N GLU A 22 -7.84 -1.40 6.75
CA GLU A 22 -9.07 -0.76 6.26
C GLU A 22 -9.32 -0.98 4.76
N VAL A 23 -8.25 -1.02 3.94
CA VAL A 23 -8.37 -1.36 2.51
C VAL A 23 -8.87 -2.80 2.33
N GLU A 24 -8.36 -3.73 3.14
CA GLU A 24 -8.78 -5.11 3.10
C GLU A 24 -10.24 -5.26 3.62
N GLU A 25 -10.61 -4.54 4.66
CA GLU A 25 -12.00 -4.47 5.16
C GLU A 25 -12.95 -3.93 4.09
N PHE A 26 -12.58 -2.86 3.38
CA PHE A 26 -13.34 -2.33 2.25
C PHE A 26 -13.54 -3.37 1.13
N ARG A 27 -12.47 -4.10 0.76
CA ARG A 27 -12.53 -5.16 -0.26
C ARG A 27 -13.44 -6.29 0.15
N ASP A 28 -13.43 -6.67 1.43
CA ASP A 28 -14.34 -7.68 1.97
C ASP A 28 -15.79 -7.20 1.85
N SER A 29 -16.08 -5.97 2.28
CA SER A 29 -17.41 -5.36 2.21
C SER A 29 -17.97 -5.32 0.79
N LEU A 30 -17.13 -5.03 -0.22
CA LEU A 30 -17.49 -5.14 -1.63
C LEU A 30 -17.79 -6.58 -2.06
N ALA A 31 -16.94 -7.54 -1.68
CA ALA A 31 -17.15 -8.96 -2.01
C ALA A 31 -18.42 -9.53 -1.35
N GLN A 32 -18.81 -8.98 -0.19
CA GLN A 32 -20.05 -9.30 0.48
C GLN A 32 -21.29 -8.69 -0.17
N GLY A 33 -21.13 -7.71 -1.08
CA GLY A 33 -22.24 -6.95 -1.65
C GLY A 33 -22.91 -6.03 -0.63
N ASN A 34 -22.16 -5.52 0.36
CA ASN A 34 -22.67 -4.64 1.40
C ASN A 34 -22.19 -3.20 1.18
N PRO A 35 -22.94 -2.36 0.44
CA PRO A 35 -22.50 -1.02 0.08
C PRO A 35 -22.40 -0.07 1.27
N VAL A 36 -23.26 -0.23 2.29
CA VAL A 36 -23.22 0.64 3.48
C VAL A 36 -21.95 0.38 4.26
N MET A 37 -21.63 -0.89 4.47
CA MET A 37 -20.40 -1.29 5.15
C MET A 37 -19.16 -0.80 4.38
N ALA A 38 -19.16 -0.93 3.05
CA ALA A 38 -18.07 -0.42 2.22
C ALA A 38 -17.85 1.10 2.38
N LEU A 39 -18.91 1.89 2.56
CA LEU A 39 -18.79 3.34 2.84
C LEU A 39 -18.25 3.63 4.25
N VAL A 40 -18.56 2.77 5.22
CA VAL A 40 -17.98 2.85 6.57
C VAL A 40 -16.48 2.59 6.49
N GLU A 41 -16.05 1.51 5.81
CA GLU A 41 -14.61 1.21 5.68
C GLU A 41 -13.85 2.32 4.91
N LEU A 42 -14.50 3.00 3.96
CA LEU A 42 -13.89 4.17 3.33
C LEU A 42 -13.72 5.34 4.30
N SER A 43 -14.62 5.48 5.27
CA SER A 43 -14.49 6.49 6.33
C SER A 43 -13.37 6.11 7.31
N ASP A 44 -13.28 4.84 7.69
CA ASP A 44 -12.23 4.33 8.58
C ASP A 44 -10.85 4.39 7.91
N LEU A 45 -10.77 4.14 6.60
CA LEU A 45 -9.55 4.37 5.81
C LEU A 45 -9.06 5.82 5.86
N LEU A 46 -9.95 6.81 5.81
CA LEU A 46 -9.56 8.21 5.98
C LEU A 46 -9.01 8.46 7.39
N GLY A 47 -9.62 7.86 8.41
CA GLY A 47 -9.12 7.91 9.79
C GLY A 47 -7.75 7.25 9.96
N ALA A 48 -7.49 6.13 9.28
CA ALA A 48 -6.18 5.47 9.29
C ALA A 48 -5.10 6.32 8.62
N VAL A 49 -5.43 7.00 7.52
CA VAL A 49 -4.53 7.96 6.86
C VAL A 49 -4.26 9.16 7.77
N GLU A 50 -5.29 9.69 8.43
CA GLU A 50 -5.15 10.79 9.38
C GLU A 50 -4.21 10.42 10.55
N GLY A 51 -4.42 9.26 11.17
CA GLY A 51 -3.52 8.78 12.24
C GLY A 51 -2.07 8.64 11.77
N TRP A 52 -1.83 8.17 10.55
CA TRP A 52 -0.48 8.09 9.98
C TRP A 52 0.16 9.47 9.78
N LEU A 53 -0.63 10.46 9.33
CA LEU A 53 -0.18 11.85 9.22
C LEU A 53 0.15 12.44 10.59
N GLU A 54 -0.69 12.22 11.61
CA GLU A 54 -0.43 12.68 12.97
C GLU A 54 0.90 12.17 13.51
N GLN A 55 1.22 10.90 13.23
CA GLN A 55 2.43 10.24 13.71
C GLN A 55 3.70 10.69 12.96
N TYR A 56 3.65 10.77 11.63
CA TYR A 56 4.84 10.93 10.79
C TYR A 56 4.97 12.31 10.13
N HIS A 57 3.87 13.06 10.04
CA HIS A 57 3.79 14.36 9.38
C HIS A 57 2.88 15.33 10.17
N PRO A 58 3.20 15.65 11.45
CA PRO A 58 2.28 16.37 12.35
C PRO A 58 1.88 17.78 11.90
N ASN A 59 2.58 18.33 10.90
CA ASN A 59 2.29 19.64 10.31
C ASN A 59 1.46 19.54 9.01
N VAL A 60 1.06 18.34 8.59
CA VAL A 60 0.28 18.07 7.38
C VAL A 60 -1.04 17.40 7.79
N SER A 61 -2.16 18.05 7.49
CA SER A 61 -3.48 17.49 7.75
C SER A 61 -4.04 16.75 6.54
N LEU A 62 -5.07 15.93 6.75
CA LEU A 62 -5.82 15.31 5.67
C LEU A 62 -6.37 16.35 4.67
N ASN A 63 -6.73 17.55 5.14
CA ASN A 63 -7.17 18.65 4.29
C ASN A 63 -6.09 19.14 3.31
N GLU A 64 -4.81 19.09 3.69
CA GLU A 64 -3.72 19.43 2.77
C GLU A 64 -3.60 18.39 1.64
N LEU A 65 -3.83 17.11 1.93
CA LEU A 65 -3.92 16.08 0.90
C LEU A 65 -5.11 16.33 -0.03
N CYS A 66 -6.26 16.74 0.50
CA CYS A 66 -7.43 17.13 -0.29
C CYS A 66 -7.13 18.30 -1.24
N LYS A 67 -6.44 19.35 -0.75
CA LYS A 67 -6.01 20.47 -1.59
C LYS A 67 -5.09 20.00 -2.73
N MET A 68 -4.17 19.09 -2.45
CA MET A 68 -3.27 18.53 -3.46
C MET A 68 -4.02 17.67 -4.50
N LYS A 69 -4.99 16.87 -4.05
CA LYS A 69 -5.91 16.13 -4.93
C LYS A 69 -6.68 17.07 -5.85
N ASP A 70 -7.21 18.18 -5.34
CA ASP A 70 -7.92 19.17 -6.15
C ASP A 70 -7.01 19.93 -7.11
N ALA A 71 -5.78 20.27 -6.69
CA ALA A 71 -4.78 20.86 -7.57
C ALA A 71 -4.42 19.93 -8.73
N THR A 72 -4.24 18.64 -8.43
CA THR A 72 -3.98 17.60 -9.43
C THR A 72 -5.15 17.47 -10.41
N LYS A 73 -6.40 17.47 -9.90
CA LYS A 73 -7.61 17.45 -10.74
C LYS A 73 -7.66 18.65 -11.69
N ARG A 74 -7.36 19.86 -11.20
CA ARG A 74 -7.29 21.07 -12.04
C ARG A 74 -6.23 20.94 -13.13
N ALA A 75 -5.03 20.46 -12.79
CA ALA A 75 -3.94 20.27 -13.74
C ALA A 75 -4.29 19.30 -14.88
N PHE A 76 -5.13 18.29 -14.61
CA PHE A 76 -5.66 17.42 -15.66
C PHE A 76 -6.73 18.11 -16.51
N GLN A 77 -7.57 18.94 -15.90
CA GLN A 77 -8.66 19.64 -16.60
C GLN A 77 -8.16 20.78 -17.49
N ASP A 78 -7.11 21.48 -17.08
CA ASP A 78 -6.50 22.59 -17.83
C ASP A 78 -5.45 22.15 -18.85
N GLY A 79 -5.16 20.84 -18.91
CA GLY A 79 -4.24 20.24 -19.88
C GLY A 79 -2.75 20.43 -19.55
N THR A 80 -2.40 21.06 -18.42
CA THR A 80 -1.01 21.14 -17.96
C THR A 80 -0.44 19.77 -17.61
N ARG A 81 -1.30 18.82 -17.22
CA ARG A 81 -1.00 17.40 -17.06
C ARG A 81 -1.81 16.58 -18.05
N LYS A 82 -1.13 15.86 -18.94
CA LYS A 82 -1.80 14.92 -19.85
C LYS A 82 -2.34 13.72 -19.08
N SER A 83 -3.55 13.30 -19.41
CA SER A 83 -4.18 12.08 -18.92
C SER A 83 -3.63 10.81 -19.59
N ASP A 84 -2.43 10.88 -20.15
CA ASP A 84 -1.86 9.72 -20.84
C ASP A 84 -1.81 8.59 -19.80
N PRO A 85 -2.50 7.45 -20.04
CA PRO A 85 -2.21 6.27 -19.23
C PRO A 85 -0.69 6.11 -19.30
N PRO A 86 -0.01 5.76 -18.19
CA PRO A 86 1.40 5.42 -18.30
C PRO A 86 1.48 4.43 -19.47
N PRO A 87 2.41 4.63 -20.43
CA PRO A 87 2.61 3.60 -21.45
C PRO A 87 2.67 2.30 -20.68
N ILE A 88 1.83 1.31 -21.03
CA ILE A 88 1.85 -0.01 -20.38
C ILE A 88 3.33 -0.32 -20.26
N ALA A 89 3.86 -0.25 -19.04
CA ALA A 89 5.29 -0.29 -18.88
C ALA A 89 5.62 -1.66 -19.44
N GLN A 90 6.25 -1.70 -20.62
CA GLN A 90 6.85 -2.94 -21.04
C GLN A 90 7.68 -3.34 -19.83
N PRO A 91 7.49 -4.57 -19.29
CA PRO A 91 8.32 -5.01 -18.19
C PRO A 91 9.76 -4.67 -18.60
N PRO A 92 10.53 -4.00 -17.73
CA PRO A 92 11.89 -3.59 -18.10
C PRO A 92 12.56 -4.79 -18.76
N PRO A 93 13.23 -4.62 -19.92
CA PRO A 93 13.93 -5.75 -20.55
C PRO A 93 14.74 -6.39 -19.44
N ALA A 94 14.55 -7.69 -19.21
CA ALA A 94 15.05 -8.37 -18.03
C ALA A 94 16.53 -8.03 -17.85
N THR A 95 16.80 -7.01 -17.04
CA THR A 95 18.15 -6.71 -16.63
C THR A 95 18.50 -7.87 -15.73
N PRO A 96 19.75 -8.35 -15.74
CA PRO A 96 20.20 -9.27 -14.72
C PRO A 96 20.11 -8.51 -13.39
N VAL A 97 18.96 -8.62 -12.73
CA VAL A 97 18.77 -8.12 -11.37
C VAL A 97 19.75 -8.89 -10.53
N HIS A 98 20.63 -8.16 -9.85
CA HIS A 98 21.59 -8.76 -8.95
C HIS A 98 20.81 -9.62 -7.93
N PRO A 99 21.25 -10.85 -7.59
CA PRO A 99 20.47 -11.78 -6.75
C PRO A 99 20.02 -11.21 -5.38
N LYS A 100 20.61 -10.09 -4.96
CA LYS A 100 20.37 -9.39 -3.69
C LYS A 100 19.23 -8.37 -3.75
N ASP A 101 18.80 -7.97 -4.95
CA ASP A 101 17.77 -6.94 -5.16
C ASP A 101 16.40 -7.53 -5.55
N ARG A 102 16.27 -8.87 -5.49
CA ARG A 102 14.96 -9.51 -5.57
C ARG A 102 14.23 -9.31 -4.25
N TYR A 103 13.13 -8.57 -4.29
CA TYR A 103 12.09 -8.69 -3.27
C TYR A 103 11.61 -10.16 -3.29
N CYS A 104 11.96 -10.93 -2.25
CA CYS A 104 11.39 -12.27 -2.07
C CYS A 104 9.88 -12.10 -1.88
N LEU A 105 9.10 -12.63 -2.84
CA LEU A 105 7.63 -12.64 -2.80
C LEU A 105 7.07 -13.83 -2.00
N ASP A 106 7.94 -14.60 -1.34
CA ASP A 106 7.52 -15.72 -0.50
C ASP A 106 6.90 -15.20 0.81
N PRO A 107 5.74 -15.74 1.23
CA PRO A 107 5.14 -15.41 2.52
C PRO A 107 6.06 -15.92 3.64
N GLY A 108 6.87 -15.03 4.21
CA GLY A 108 7.80 -15.35 5.30
C GLY A 108 9.17 -14.67 5.23
N CYS A 109 9.52 -14.02 4.11
CA CYS A 109 10.79 -13.29 4.00
C CYS A 109 10.64 -11.81 4.37
N TYR A 110 10.91 -11.46 5.63
CA TYR A 110 11.22 -10.09 6.03
C TYR A 110 12.74 -9.92 6.12
N TYR A 111 13.34 -9.12 5.23
CA TYR A 111 14.73 -8.70 5.42
C TYR A 111 14.78 -7.61 6.49
N GLU A 112 15.36 -7.90 7.65
CA GLU A 112 15.80 -6.86 8.57
C GLU A 112 16.96 -6.09 7.92
N ARG A 113 16.84 -4.76 7.92
CA ARG A 113 17.87 -3.86 7.39
C ARG A 113 19.13 -3.98 8.27
N GLY A 114 20.25 -4.45 7.72
CA GLY A 114 21.57 -4.07 8.24
C GLY A 114 22.52 -5.15 8.77
N HIS A 115 22.37 -6.44 8.43
CA HIS A 115 23.43 -7.42 8.71
C HIS A 115 23.88 -8.16 7.45
N ALA A 116 25.14 -7.92 7.07
CA ALA A 116 25.86 -8.70 6.07
C ALA A 116 26.16 -10.11 6.63
N GLY A 117 25.22 -11.03 6.47
CA GLY A 117 25.38 -12.45 6.82
C GLY A 117 25.32 -13.32 5.56
N ARG A 118 26.38 -14.09 5.31
CA ARG A 118 26.52 -14.98 4.15
C ARG A 118 25.46 -16.09 4.21
N CYS A 119 24.69 -16.29 3.14
CA CYS A 119 24.10 -17.60 2.89
C CYS A 119 25.23 -18.52 2.44
N SER A 120 25.55 -19.50 3.28
CA SER A 120 26.40 -20.63 2.92
C SER A 120 25.57 -21.62 2.08
N ASP A 121 25.87 -21.69 0.79
CA ASP A 121 25.42 -22.76 -0.09
C ASP A 121 26.25 -24.02 0.21
N ASP A 122 25.64 -24.99 0.88
CA ASP A 122 26.15 -26.37 0.93
C ASP A 122 25.16 -27.27 0.19
N SER A 123 25.44 -27.51 -1.09
CA SER A 123 24.86 -28.62 -1.85
C SER A 123 25.86 -29.07 -2.90
N GLY A 124 26.87 -29.82 -2.43
CA GLY A 124 27.68 -30.66 -3.29
C GLY A 124 26.82 -31.74 -3.96
N HIS A 125 26.87 -31.78 -5.29
CA HIS A 125 26.59 -32.96 -6.09
C HIS A 125 27.69 -33.06 -7.16
N MET A 126 28.66 -33.94 -6.90
CA MET A 126 29.38 -34.74 -7.89
C MET A 126 29.44 -36.16 -7.35
#